data_AF-A0A6P3XU40-F1
#
_entry.id   AF-A0A6P3XU40-F1
#
_cell.length_a   1.000
_cell.length_b   1.000
_cell.length_c   1.000
_cell.angle_alpha   90.00
_cell.angle_beta   90.00
_cell.angle_gamma   90.00
#
_symmetry.space_group_name_H-M   'P 1'
#
loop_
_entity.id
_entity.type
_entity.pdbx_description
1 polymer ?
#
loop_
_entity_poly.entity_id
_entity_poly.type
_entity_poly.pdbx_seq_one_letter_code
_entity_poly.pdbx_strand_id
1 'polypeptide(L)'
;MPKITEMALVAVDRKSVYKNGQNSLPRVLHKLILPINPKKMMPVRVEYLTKLYNDDMQLLQPFEVGTYELIIHFLSRLKPPIGFVAHNGDAFDYPILLSELSCINKTLDDAVLCIDTYKMFRDYFNGISNNNIPHKCTLNCTLNAAEIEALFDDGYNELLFAVLDSVMMEKKTVVQNEASTSSLQRYPHDIDILIDALHDDTCEERNAVGDGLENREKRENDHRTPTRQKAKRQNAADKPSKKNGHRRRLDFNCKGTSPVNLKLCSIYEHMFESNFDSHSAEADCIAMLRCVTQVADYFLRWSDENAFPLVRCDRAQQSF
;
A
#
# COMPACT_ATOMS: atom_id res chain seq x y z
N MET A 1 14.61 19.22 -17.31
CA MET A 1 13.47 18.42 -16.81
C MET A 1 13.80 17.87 -15.41
N PRO A 2 12.84 17.43 -14.59
CA PRO A 2 13.10 16.53 -13.46
C PRO A 2 13.65 15.17 -13.92
N LYS A 3 13.99 14.30 -12.97
CA LYS A 3 14.42 12.90 -13.16
C LYS A 3 13.69 12.01 -12.16
N ILE A 4 13.42 10.76 -12.52
CA ILE A 4 12.73 9.81 -11.64
C ILE A 4 13.64 9.40 -10.47
N THR A 5 13.09 9.39 -9.26
CA THR A 5 13.74 8.92 -8.02
C THR A 5 13.09 7.66 -7.47
N GLU A 6 11.79 7.49 -7.71
CA GLU A 6 11.02 6.29 -7.39
C GLU A 6 9.91 6.16 -8.44
N MET A 7 9.59 4.93 -8.82
CA MET A 7 8.42 4.61 -9.63
C MET A 7 7.60 3.53 -8.92
N ALA A 8 6.29 3.73 -8.82
CA ALA A 8 5.35 2.70 -8.43
C ALA A 8 4.29 2.50 -9.53
N LEU A 9 3.99 1.24 -9.85
CA LEU A 9 2.86 0.83 -10.67
C LEU A 9 1.97 -0.09 -9.83
N VAL A 10 0.74 0.36 -9.55
CA VAL A 10 -0.28 -0.42 -8.84
C VAL A 10 -1.43 -0.70 -9.79
N ALA A 11 -1.49 -1.92 -10.32
CA ALA A 11 -2.47 -2.32 -11.35
C ALA A 11 -3.60 -3.19 -10.77
N VAL A 12 -4.80 -2.99 -11.33
CA VAL A 12 -6.07 -3.57 -10.88
C VAL A 12 -6.93 -3.95 -12.09
N ASP A 13 -7.65 -5.08 -12.05
CA ASP A 13 -8.65 -5.41 -13.07
C ASP A 13 -9.85 -4.45 -12.96
N ARG A 14 -10.34 -3.94 -14.09
CA ARG A 14 -11.48 -3.01 -14.16
C ARG A 14 -12.70 -3.47 -13.34
N LYS A 15 -12.98 -4.78 -13.30
CA LYS A 15 -14.09 -5.36 -12.52
C LYS A 15 -13.86 -5.25 -11.00
N SER A 16 -12.60 -5.22 -10.57
CA SER A 16 -12.20 -5.08 -9.17
C SER A 16 -12.17 -3.63 -8.69
N VAL A 17 -12.24 -2.64 -9.58
CA VAL A 17 -12.57 -1.24 -9.20
C VAL A 17 -14.07 -1.12 -8.89
N TYR A 18 -14.91 -1.85 -9.64
CA TYR A 18 -16.37 -1.81 -9.52
C TYR A 18 -16.93 -2.56 -8.28
N LYS A 19 -16.29 -3.66 -7.90
CA LYS A 19 -16.84 -4.63 -6.92
C LYS A 19 -16.57 -4.32 -5.44
N ASN A 20 -15.84 -3.25 -5.11
CA ASN A 20 -15.46 -2.97 -3.73
C ASN A 20 -16.61 -2.31 -2.96
N GLY A 21 -16.87 -2.80 -1.74
CA GLY A 21 -17.66 -2.05 -0.77
C GLY A 21 -16.97 -0.71 -0.45
N GLN A 22 -17.77 0.33 -0.20
CA GLN A 22 -17.29 1.70 0.00
C GLN A 22 -16.13 1.76 1.00
N ASN A 23 -15.12 2.57 0.66
CA ASN A 23 -13.85 2.76 1.39
C ASN A 23 -12.87 1.56 1.40
N SER A 24 -13.12 0.44 0.71
CA SER A 24 -12.18 -0.69 0.63
C SER A 24 -11.32 -0.69 -0.65
N LEU A 25 -10.06 -1.13 -0.54
CA LEU A 25 -9.16 -1.36 -1.67
C LEU A 25 -9.45 -2.70 -2.36
N PRO A 26 -9.22 -2.82 -3.68
CA PRO A 26 -9.26 -4.11 -4.35
C PRO A 26 -8.25 -5.09 -3.71
N ARG A 27 -8.68 -6.32 -3.40
CA ARG A 27 -7.79 -7.33 -2.79
C ARG A 27 -6.76 -7.91 -3.78
N VAL A 28 -7.11 -7.98 -5.07
CA VAL A 28 -6.24 -8.46 -6.15
C VAL A 28 -5.60 -7.24 -6.82
N LEU A 29 -4.31 -7.05 -6.57
CA LEU A 29 -3.48 -5.98 -7.10
C LEU A 29 -2.15 -6.57 -7.58
N HIS A 30 -1.64 -6.05 -8.69
CA HIS A 30 -0.24 -6.23 -9.07
C HIS A 30 0.53 -4.97 -8.65
N LYS A 31 1.73 -5.14 -8.10
CA LYS A 31 2.61 -4.02 -7.72
C LYS A 31 4.01 -4.20 -8.30
N LEU A 32 4.57 -3.11 -8.83
CA LEU A 32 5.99 -2.95 -9.13
C LEU A 32 6.43 -1.63 -8.48
N ILE A 33 7.48 -1.67 -7.67
CA ILE A 33 8.01 -0.52 -6.94
C ILE A 33 9.52 -0.52 -7.16
N LEU A 34 10.06 0.56 -7.71
CA LEU A 34 11.46 0.68 -8.13
C LEU A 34 12.01 2.03 -7.66
N PRO A 35 12.86 2.08 -6.61
CA PRO A 35 13.66 3.25 -6.32
C PRO A 35 14.79 3.33 -7.37
N ILE A 36 14.99 4.51 -7.94
CA ILE A 36 15.75 4.72 -9.19
C ILE A 36 16.76 5.85 -8.98
N ASN A 37 18.03 5.61 -9.29
CA ASN A 37 19.07 6.64 -9.20
C ASN A 37 18.84 7.74 -10.25
N PRO A 38 18.55 9.00 -9.86
CA PRO A 38 18.24 10.08 -10.79
C PRO A 38 19.46 10.58 -11.59
N LYS A 39 20.66 10.03 -11.36
CA LYS A 39 21.96 10.50 -11.90
C LYS A 39 22.21 12.00 -11.67
N LYS A 40 21.64 12.55 -10.60
CA LYS A 40 21.67 13.98 -10.26
C LYS A 40 21.37 14.19 -8.77
N MET A 41 22.07 15.12 -8.13
CA MET A 41 21.76 15.57 -6.77
C MET A 41 20.29 16.04 -6.65
N MET A 42 19.56 15.41 -5.73
CA MET A 42 18.23 15.84 -5.28
C MET A 42 18.39 17.07 -4.36
N PRO A 43 17.60 18.15 -4.56
CA PRO A 43 17.56 19.25 -3.60
C PRO A 43 17.01 18.78 -2.24
N VAL A 44 17.53 19.33 -1.13
CA VAL A 44 17.13 18.99 0.25
C VAL A 44 15.62 19.01 0.50
N ARG A 45 14.88 19.88 -0.21
CA ARG A 45 13.41 19.90 -0.12
C ARG A 45 12.73 18.68 -0.74
N VAL A 46 13.32 18.06 -1.78
CA VAL A 46 12.85 16.80 -2.35
C VAL A 46 13.12 15.67 -1.37
N GLU A 47 14.34 15.57 -0.82
CA GLU A 47 14.70 14.56 0.19
C GLU A 47 13.76 14.61 1.41
N TYR A 48 13.45 15.81 1.91
CA TYR A 48 12.50 15.97 3.00
C TYR A 48 11.06 15.53 2.64
N LEU A 49 10.65 15.68 1.37
CA LEU A 49 9.31 15.32 0.89
C LEU A 49 9.17 13.83 0.57
N THR A 50 10.20 13.18 0.03
CA THR A 50 10.16 11.76 -0.39
C THR A 50 10.80 10.79 0.61
N LYS A 51 11.58 11.29 1.58
CA LYS A 51 12.45 10.49 2.46
C LYS A 51 13.52 9.67 1.73
N LEU A 52 13.76 9.96 0.45
CA LEU A 52 14.87 9.43 -0.32
C LEU A 52 16.06 10.39 -0.17
N TYR A 53 17.19 9.92 0.32
CA TYR A 53 18.39 10.75 0.54
C TYR A 53 19.43 10.50 -0.56
N ASN A 54 20.17 11.54 -0.95
CA ASN A 54 21.20 11.44 -1.98
C ASN A 54 22.20 10.30 -1.72
N ASP A 55 22.57 10.08 -0.46
CA ASP A 55 23.55 9.09 -0.06
C ASP A 55 23.09 7.64 -0.23
N ASP A 56 21.78 7.39 -0.17
CA ASP A 56 21.18 6.09 -0.49
C ASP A 56 20.98 5.94 -2.00
N MET A 57 20.46 6.99 -2.67
CA MET A 57 20.10 6.93 -4.09
C MET A 57 21.29 6.71 -5.02
N GLN A 58 22.50 7.12 -4.61
CA GLN A 58 23.73 6.86 -5.37
C GLN A 58 24.15 5.37 -5.39
N LEU A 59 23.63 4.54 -4.48
CA LEU A 59 23.87 3.09 -4.43
C LEU A 59 22.97 2.31 -5.39
N LEU A 60 21.93 2.96 -5.92
CA LEU A 60 20.91 2.33 -6.76
C LEU A 60 21.24 2.39 -8.25
N GLN A 61 20.62 1.50 -9.01
CA GLN A 61 20.67 1.56 -10.48
C GLN A 61 19.83 2.71 -11.03
N PRO A 62 20.24 3.30 -12.16
CA PRO A 62 19.54 4.41 -12.80
C PRO A 62 18.32 3.92 -13.60
N PHE A 63 17.56 4.85 -14.19
CA PHE A 63 16.62 4.48 -15.25
C PHE A 63 17.41 3.98 -16.47
N GLU A 64 17.20 2.73 -16.84
CA GLU A 64 17.92 2.05 -17.91
C GLU A 64 17.07 0.95 -18.58
N VAL A 65 17.67 0.19 -19.50
CA VAL A 65 16.98 -0.87 -20.25
C VAL A 65 16.39 -1.92 -19.31
N GLY A 66 17.07 -2.28 -18.22
CA GLY A 66 16.53 -3.20 -17.20
C GLY A 66 15.24 -2.67 -16.54
N THR A 67 15.18 -1.37 -16.25
CA THR A 67 13.96 -0.71 -15.74
C THR A 67 12.81 -0.82 -16.74
N TYR A 68 13.09 -0.63 -18.03
CA TYR A 68 12.11 -0.77 -19.11
C TYR A 68 11.62 -2.22 -19.26
N GLU A 69 12.50 -3.24 -19.29
CA GLU A 69 12.05 -4.62 -19.44
C GLU A 69 11.23 -5.09 -18.21
N LEU A 70 11.54 -4.61 -17.00
CA LEU A 70 10.70 -4.84 -15.81
C LEU A 70 9.29 -4.24 -15.98
N ILE A 71 9.17 -3.04 -16.56
CA ILE A 71 7.87 -2.43 -16.88
C ILE A 71 7.13 -3.27 -17.92
N ILE A 72 7.77 -3.65 -19.04
CA ILE A 72 7.14 -4.48 -20.08
C ILE A 72 6.69 -5.84 -19.53
N HIS A 73 7.54 -6.51 -18.74
CA HIS A 73 7.18 -7.78 -18.11
C HIS A 73 6.03 -7.63 -17.10
N PHE A 74 5.95 -6.52 -16.36
CA PHE A 74 4.79 -6.22 -15.52
C PHE A 74 3.51 -6.02 -16.34
N LEU A 75 3.56 -5.21 -17.40
CA LEU A 75 2.41 -4.91 -18.26
C LEU A 75 1.87 -6.15 -18.99
N SER A 76 2.75 -7.04 -19.45
CA SER A 76 2.35 -8.31 -20.10
C SER A 76 1.65 -9.32 -19.18
N ARG A 77 1.58 -9.07 -17.86
CA ARG A 77 0.71 -9.82 -16.92
C ARG A 77 -0.72 -9.27 -16.85
N LEU A 78 -0.96 -8.09 -17.39
CA LEU A 78 -2.25 -7.40 -17.34
C LEU A 78 -3.09 -7.73 -18.59
N LYS A 79 -4.40 -7.49 -18.51
CA LYS A 79 -5.32 -7.66 -19.65
C LYS A 79 -5.41 -6.34 -20.41
N PRO A 80 -5.16 -6.32 -21.74
CA PRO A 80 -5.37 -5.12 -22.55
C PRO A 80 -6.87 -4.80 -22.73
N PRO A 81 -7.24 -3.54 -23.04
CA PRO A 81 -6.36 -2.37 -23.11
C PRO A 81 -5.89 -1.92 -21.72
N ILE A 82 -4.67 -1.40 -21.64
CA ILE A 82 -4.07 -0.94 -20.38
C ILE A 82 -4.23 0.58 -20.29
N GLY A 83 -4.83 1.06 -19.20
CA GLY A 83 -4.88 2.49 -18.86
C GLY A 83 -3.90 2.81 -17.73
N PHE A 84 -2.91 3.64 -18.01
CA PHE A 84 -2.14 4.35 -16.98
C PHE A 84 -3.01 5.45 -16.37
N VAL A 85 -3.07 5.48 -15.05
CA VAL A 85 -3.88 6.42 -14.28
C VAL A 85 -2.93 7.18 -13.36
N ALA A 86 -2.91 8.50 -13.47
CA ALA A 86 -2.06 9.37 -12.67
C ALA A 86 -2.85 10.60 -12.20
N HIS A 87 -2.24 11.44 -11.37
CA HIS A 87 -2.88 12.64 -10.83
C HIS A 87 -2.09 13.88 -11.24
N ASN A 88 -2.64 14.67 -12.15
CA ASN A 88 -1.92 15.72 -12.91
C ASN A 88 -0.84 15.12 -13.84
N GLY A 89 -1.05 13.89 -14.30
CA GLY A 89 -0.09 13.10 -15.09
C GLY A 89 0.35 13.75 -16.40
N ASP A 90 -0.57 14.40 -17.09
CA ASP A 90 -0.29 15.10 -18.36
C ASP A 90 0.72 16.25 -18.19
N ALA A 91 0.72 16.87 -17.00
CA ALA A 91 1.63 17.95 -16.66
C ALA A 91 2.86 17.48 -15.85
N PHE A 92 2.92 16.21 -15.43
CA PHE A 92 3.97 15.67 -14.57
C PHE A 92 4.45 14.28 -15.00
N ASP A 93 3.76 13.21 -14.60
CA ASP A 93 4.26 11.82 -14.69
C ASP A 93 4.53 11.36 -16.13
N TYR A 94 3.59 11.59 -17.05
CA TYR A 94 3.68 11.04 -18.40
C TYR A 94 4.80 11.70 -19.24
N PRO A 95 4.97 13.04 -19.27
CA PRO A 95 6.13 13.66 -19.91
C PRO A 95 7.47 13.26 -19.27
N ILE A 96 7.50 13.01 -17.96
CA ILE A 96 8.73 12.57 -17.29
C ILE A 96 9.09 11.15 -17.72
N LEU A 97 8.15 10.21 -17.66
CA LEU A 97 8.33 8.83 -18.11
C LEU A 97 8.78 8.75 -19.57
N LEU A 98 8.11 9.47 -20.48
CA LEU A 98 8.46 9.50 -21.91
C LEU A 98 9.89 9.98 -22.16
N SER A 99 10.38 10.96 -21.39
CA SER A 99 11.76 11.43 -21.55
C SER A 99 12.81 10.49 -20.95
N GLU A 100 12.48 9.69 -19.93
CA GLU A 100 13.40 8.65 -19.44
C GLU A 100 13.48 7.49 -20.43
N LEU A 101 12.34 7.11 -21.02
CA LEU A 101 12.26 6.13 -22.12
C LEU A 101 13.04 6.60 -23.37
N SER A 102 12.90 7.87 -23.76
CA SER A 102 13.65 8.41 -24.91
C SER A 102 15.16 8.50 -24.65
N CYS A 103 15.59 8.76 -23.41
CA CYS A 103 17.00 8.71 -23.01
C CYS A 103 17.65 7.32 -23.17
N ILE A 104 16.85 6.25 -23.29
CA ILE A 104 17.33 4.88 -23.49
C ILE A 104 16.90 4.28 -24.85
N ASN A 105 16.39 5.11 -25.77
CA ASN A 105 15.86 4.70 -27.08
C ASN A 105 14.77 3.61 -27.00
N LYS A 106 13.87 3.71 -26.02
CA LYS A 106 12.70 2.83 -25.85
C LYS A 106 11.40 3.62 -26.00
N THR A 107 10.33 2.92 -26.34
CA THR A 107 8.95 3.44 -26.38
C THR A 107 8.03 2.41 -25.74
N LEU A 108 6.89 2.85 -25.22
CA LEU A 108 5.77 1.96 -24.86
C LEU A 108 4.83 1.81 -26.07
N ASP A 109 3.97 0.79 -26.03
CA ASP A 109 2.95 0.52 -27.04
C ASP A 109 1.89 1.64 -27.07
N ASP A 110 1.46 2.08 -28.26
CA ASP A 110 0.36 3.05 -28.45
C ASP A 110 -0.98 2.55 -27.86
N ALA A 111 -1.12 1.23 -27.65
CA ALA A 111 -2.24 0.63 -26.92
C ALA A 111 -2.24 0.91 -25.40
N VAL A 112 -1.18 1.52 -24.85
CA VAL A 112 -1.17 2.05 -23.48
C VAL A 112 -1.82 3.43 -23.47
N LEU A 113 -3.02 3.49 -22.90
CA LEU A 113 -3.79 4.72 -22.75
C LEU A 113 -3.43 5.46 -21.45
N CYS A 114 -3.72 6.76 -21.38
CA CYS A 114 -3.47 7.63 -20.24
C CYS A 114 -4.75 8.32 -19.76
N ILE A 115 -4.88 8.47 -18.44
CA ILE A 115 -6.05 8.99 -17.73
C ILE A 115 -5.58 9.93 -16.61
N ASP A 116 -5.74 11.24 -16.79
CA ASP A 116 -5.43 12.24 -15.77
C ASP A 116 -6.60 12.45 -14.80
N THR A 117 -6.47 11.91 -13.59
CA THR A 117 -7.49 12.03 -12.54
C THR A 117 -7.68 13.46 -12.04
N TYR A 118 -6.73 14.38 -12.24
CA TYR A 118 -6.93 15.79 -11.88
C TYR A 118 -8.06 16.42 -12.70
N LYS A 119 -8.10 16.14 -14.01
CA LYS A 119 -9.19 16.56 -14.91
C LYS A 119 -10.50 15.88 -14.52
N MET A 120 -10.47 14.57 -14.30
CA MET A 120 -11.64 13.81 -13.87
C MET A 120 -12.24 14.33 -12.56
N PHE A 121 -11.43 14.63 -11.54
CA PHE A 121 -11.91 15.17 -10.27
C PHE A 121 -12.44 16.59 -10.40
N ARG A 122 -11.79 17.46 -11.19
CA ARG A 122 -12.32 18.78 -11.53
C ARG A 122 -13.73 18.68 -12.10
N ASP A 123 -13.92 17.81 -13.09
CA ASP A 123 -15.19 17.67 -13.81
C ASP A 123 -16.27 17.02 -12.93
N TYR A 124 -15.88 16.06 -12.08
CA TYR A 124 -16.74 15.44 -11.06
C TYR A 124 -17.26 16.44 -10.02
N PHE A 125 -16.37 17.20 -9.37
CA PHE A 125 -16.77 18.15 -8.32
C PHE A 125 -17.52 19.36 -8.89
N ASN A 126 -17.23 19.79 -10.12
CA ASN A 126 -18.06 20.75 -10.86
C ASN A 126 -19.44 20.17 -11.18
N GLY A 127 -19.53 18.89 -11.54
CA GLY A 127 -20.79 18.18 -11.78
C GLY A 127 -21.68 18.09 -10.53
N ILE A 128 -21.09 17.82 -9.37
CA ILE A 128 -21.77 17.88 -8.05
C ILE A 128 -22.32 19.29 -7.81
N SER A 129 -21.46 20.31 -7.95
CA SER A 129 -21.80 21.72 -7.70
C SER A 129 -22.97 22.22 -8.55
N ASN A 130 -23.16 21.62 -9.73
CA ASN A 130 -24.24 21.92 -10.68
C ASN A 130 -25.43 20.94 -10.62
N ASN A 131 -25.51 20.06 -9.62
CA ASN A 131 -26.57 19.04 -9.42
C ASN A 131 -26.79 18.04 -10.59
N ASN A 132 -25.86 17.93 -11.54
CA ASN A 132 -26.06 17.21 -12.80
C ASN A 132 -25.62 15.73 -12.77
N ILE A 133 -25.38 15.13 -11.59
CA ILE A 133 -24.97 13.73 -11.45
C ILE A 133 -26.19 12.87 -11.06
N PRO A 134 -26.57 11.83 -11.85
CA PRO A 134 -27.61 10.90 -11.44
C PRO A 134 -27.17 10.12 -10.19
N HIS A 135 -27.95 10.23 -9.11
CA HIS A 135 -27.57 9.67 -7.81
C HIS A 135 -27.51 8.13 -7.81
N LYS A 136 -26.30 7.62 -7.50
CA LYS A 136 -26.05 6.37 -6.76
C LYS A 136 -26.57 5.06 -7.42
N CYS A 137 -25.74 4.41 -8.22
CA CYS A 137 -25.89 2.97 -8.40
C CYS A 137 -25.65 2.27 -7.05
N THR A 138 -26.57 1.39 -6.65
CA THR A 138 -26.39 0.50 -5.50
C THR A 138 -26.52 -0.93 -6.03
N LEU A 139 -25.42 -1.48 -6.54
CA LEU A 139 -25.40 -2.82 -7.12
C LEU A 139 -24.91 -3.83 -6.07
N ASN A 140 -25.87 -4.51 -5.46
CA ASN A 140 -25.64 -5.56 -4.47
C ASN A 140 -25.10 -6.81 -5.17
N CYS A 141 -23.77 -6.93 -5.32
CA CYS A 141 -23.13 -8.13 -5.83
C CYS A 141 -23.02 -9.22 -4.76
N THR A 142 -24.17 -9.75 -4.32
CA THR A 142 -24.24 -10.94 -3.46
C THR A 142 -23.85 -12.17 -4.29
N LEU A 143 -22.63 -12.67 -4.07
CA LEU A 143 -22.25 -14.03 -4.48
C LEU A 143 -22.83 -15.02 -3.46
N ASN A 144 -23.28 -16.19 -3.91
CA ASN A 144 -23.85 -17.19 -3.01
C ASN A 144 -22.75 -17.98 -2.31
N ALA A 145 -22.95 -18.33 -1.03
CA ALA A 145 -21.93 -19.03 -0.24
C ALA A 145 -21.47 -20.35 -0.89
N ALA A 146 -22.40 -21.11 -1.49
CA ALA A 146 -22.09 -22.35 -2.20
C ALA A 146 -21.16 -22.16 -3.44
N GLU A 147 -21.18 -20.98 -4.08
CA GLU A 147 -20.25 -20.66 -5.19
C GLU A 147 -18.83 -20.39 -4.67
N ILE A 148 -18.69 -20.02 -3.39
CA ILE A 148 -17.41 -19.79 -2.72
C ILE A 148 -16.87 -21.12 -2.18
N GLU A 149 -17.70 -21.95 -1.56
CA GLU A 149 -17.33 -23.29 -1.10
C GLU A 149 -16.82 -24.17 -2.25
N ALA A 150 -17.54 -24.20 -3.38
CA ALA A 150 -17.10 -24.91 -4.60
C ALA A 150 -15.86 -24.31 -5.30
N LEU A 151 -15.35 -23.17 -4.83
CA LEU A 151 -14.10 -22.54 -5.30
C LEU A 151 -12.89 -22.81 -4.39
N PHE A 152 -13.12 -23.37 -3.19
CA PHE A 152 -12.09 -23.72 -2.20
C PHE A 152 -12.08 -25.21 -1.82
N ASP A 153 -12.99 -26.02 -2.35
CA ASP A 153 -12.88 -27.48 -2.23
C ASP A 153 -11.87 -28.04 -3.25
N ASP A 154 -10.60 -28.07 -2.83
CA ASP A 154 -9.50 -28.70 -3.57
C ASP A 154 -9.39 -30.21 -3.33
N GLY A 155 -10.29 -30.79 -2.53
CA GLY A 155 -10.29 -32.19 -2.12
C GLY A 155 -9.31 -32.56 -1.00
N TYR A 156 -8.47 -31.63 -0.52
CA TYR A 156 -7.52 -31.89 0.56
C TYR A 156 -8.11 -31.66 1.97
N ASN A 157 -9.34 -31.16 2.05
CA ASN A 157 -10.06 -30.91 3.30
C ASN A 157 -10.08 -32.13 4.25
N GLU A 158 -10.46 -33.32 3.77
CA GLU A 158 -10.46 -34.54 4.61
C GLU A 158 -9.06 -34.98 5.05
N LEU A 159 -8.04 -34.82 4.19
CA LEU A 159 -6.65 -35.14 4.52
C LEU A 159 -6.10 -34.18 5.60
N LEU A 160 -6.47 -32.90 5.54
CA LEU A 160 -6.11 -31.92 6.56
C LEU A 160 -6.78 -32.25 7.90
N PHE A 161 -8.06 -32.64 7.91
CA PHE A 161 -8.73 -33.10 9.13
C PHE A 161 -8.12 -34.38 9.69
N ALA A 162 -7.78 -35.37 8.86
CA ALA A 162 -7.15 -36.61 9.31
C ALA A 162 -5.76 -36.38 9.94
N VAL A 163 -4.97 -35.44 9.41
CA VAL A 163 -3.69 -35.03 10.01
C VAL A 163 -3.91 -34.30 11.35
N LEU A 164 -4.91 -33.40 11.41
CA LEU A 164 -5.28 -32.69 12.64
C LEU A 164 -5.73 -33.65 13.76
N ASP A 165 -6.62 -34.59 13.46
CA ASP A 165 -7.09 -35.60 14.41
C ASP A 165 -5.94 -36.51 14.87
N SER A 166 -5.03 -36.88 13.98
CA SER A 166 -3.83 -37.66 14.35
C SER A 166 -2.99 -36.93 15.40
N VAL A 167 -2.64 -35.66 15.15
CA VAL A 167 -1.87 -34.82 16.09
C VAL A 167 -2.64 -34.54 17.39
N MET A 168 -3.97 -34.47 17.34
CA MET A 168 -4.80 -34.30 18.53
C MET A 168 -4.95 -35.59 19.36
N MET A 169 -4.91 -36.77 18.74
CA MET A 169 -4.89 -38.06 19.46
C MET A 169 -3.52 -38.36 20.07
N GLU A 170 -2.41 -38.06 19.39
CA GLU A 170 -1.06 -38.12 19.95
C GLU A 170 -0.92 -37.26 21.22
N LYS A 171 -1.47 -36.04 21.21
CA LYS A 171 -1.49 -35.17 22.40
C LYS A 171 -2.43 -35.66 23.52
N LYS A 172 -3.32 -36.62 23.23
CA LYS A 172 -4.30 -37.15 24.18
C LYS A 172 -3.81 -38.41 24.90
N THR A 173 -3.04 -39.26 24.22
CA THR A 173 -2.45 -40.48 24.80
C THR A 173 -1.39 -40.18 25.87
N VAL A 174 -0.64 -39.08 25.73
CA VAL A 174 0.38 -38.62 26.70
C VAL A 174 -0.22 -38.22 28.06
N VAL A 175 -1.54 -37.96 28.16
CA VAL A 175 -2.16 -37.40 29.37
C VAL A 175 -2.73 -38.46 30.32
N GLN A 176 -2.81 -39.74 29.94
CA GLN A 176 -3.46 -40.78 30.76
C GLN A 176 -2.50 -41.78 31.45
N ASN A 177 -1.23 -41.84 31.06
CA ASN A 177 -0.24 -42.74 31.66
C ASN A 177 0.96 -41.95 32.18
N GLU A 178 0.92 -41.50 33.44
CA GLU A 178 2.03 -41.63 34.39
C GLU A 178 1.63 -41.19 35.80
N ALA A 179 1.50 -42.17 36.70
CA ALA A 179 1.42 -41.94 38.14
C ALA A 179 2.61 -42.65 38.81
N SER A 180 3.61 -41.86 39.20
CA SER A 180 4.80 -42.27 39.98
C SER A 180 5.77 -43.26 39.33
N THR A 181 6.97 -42.80 38.98
CA THR A 181 8.18 -43.04 39.81
C THR A 181 9.40 -42.28 39.27
N SER A 182 10.46 -42.18 40.07
CA SER A 182 11.69 -41.44 39.76
C SER A 182 12.83 -42.36 39.27
N SER A 183 13.48 -42.04 38.15
CA SER A 183 14.91 -42.34 37.91
C SER A 183 15.46 -41.59 36.69
N LEU A 184 16.79 -41.57 36.54
CA LEU A 184 17.53 -40.89 35.46
C LEU A 184 17.90 -41.89 34.35
N GLN A 185 17.75 -41.55 33.06
CA GLN A 185 18.80 -41.75 32.03
C GLN A 185 18.52 -41.15 30.62
N ARG A 186 19.35 -40.18 30.24
CA ARG A 186 19.99 -39.89 28.92
C ARG A 186 19.22 -39.93 27.57
N TYR A 187 19.20 -38.75 26.93
CA TYR A 187 19.29 -38.39 25.49
C TYR A 187 20.23 -39.26 24.60
N PRO A 188 20.17 -39.23 23.24
CA PRO A 188 19.85 -38.04 22.39
C PRO A 188 19.09 -38.24 21.04
N HIS A 189 18.83 -37.09 20.37
CA HIS A 189 18.79 -36.79 18.92
C HIS A 189 18.10 -37.76 17.91
N ASP A 190 17.12 -37.24 17.13
CA ASP A 190 17.28 -36.85 15.70
C ASP A 190 15.93 -36.66 14.97
N ILE A 191 15.54 -35.40 14.69
CA ILE A 191 14.69 -35.03 13.54
C ILE A 191 15.14 -33.65 13.03
N ASP A 192 16.00 -33.65 12.02
CA ASP A 192 16.17 -32.57 11.05
C ASP A 192 16.71 -33.19 9.75
N ILE A 193 16.49 -32.53 8.60
CA ILE A 193 16.96 -32.93 7.25
C ILE A 193 16.31 -34.21 6.66
N LEU A 194 15.16 -34.02 6.03
CA LEU A 194 14.91 -34.47 4.64
C LEU A 194 14.26 -33.27 3.91
N ILE A 195 14.74 -32.77 2.78
CA ILE A 195 15.88 -33.16 1.93
C ILE A 195 16.68 -31.90 1.62
N ASP A 196 17.99 -31.95 1.80
CA ASP A 196 18.89 -31.16 0.94
C ASP A 196 19.89 -32.14 0.32
N ALA A 197 19.85 -32.25 -1.01
CA ALA A 197 20.58 -33.26 -1.75
C ALA A 197 21.16 -32.64 -3.01
N LEU A 198 22.35 -32.03 -2.86
CA LEU A 198 23.56 -32.37 -3.62
C LEU A 198 24.74 -31.52 -3.13
N HIS A 199 25.89 -32.21 -3.02
CA HIS A 199 27.31 -31.78 -3.03
C HIS A 199 27.63 -30.37 -3.60
N ASP A 200 28.74 -29.71 -3.22
CA ASP A 200 30.01 -30.29 -2.73
C ASP A 200 30.91 -29.31 -1.92
N ASP A 201 31.97 -29.86 -1.33
CA ASP A 201 33.29 -29.27 -0.96
C ASP A 201 33.38 -27.86 -0.30
N THR A 202 33.80 -27.70 0.97
CA THR A 202 35.19 -27.75 1.54
C THR A 202 36.10 -26.56 1.13
N CYS A 203 37.01 -26.02 1.97
CA CYS A 203 37.32 -26.19 3.41
C CYS A 203 38.21 -25.03 3.94
N GLU A 204 38.09 -24.73 5.25
CA GLU A 204 39.18 -24.40 6.22
C GLU A 204 40.13 -23.18 5.99
N GLU A 205 40.80 -22.56 6.98
CA GLU A 205 40.89 -22.69 8.47
C GLU A 205 41.11 -21.28 9.10
N ARG A 206 40.63 -20.93 10.32
CA ARG A 206 41.29 -20.92 11.67
C ARG A 206 42.71 -20.30 11.70
N ASN A 207 43.19 -19.55 12.73
CA ASN A 207 43.00 -19.51 14.19
C ASN A 207 43.13 -18.03 14.73
N ALA A 208 42.51 -17.56 15.83
CA ALA A 208 42.83 -17.70 17.28
C ALA A 208 44.29 -17.32 17.65
N VAL A 209 44.68 -16.63 18.74
CA VAL A 209 44.18 -16.34 20.13
C VAL A 209 44.73 -14.93 20.56
N GLY A 210 44.32 -14.14 21.58
CA GLY A 210 43.28 -14.16 22.64
C GLY A 210 43.74 -13.37 23.91
N ASP A 211 42.93 -13.36 25.00
CA ASP A 211 43.16 -12.75 26.35
C ASP A 211 43.19 -11.19 26.47
N GLY A 212 42.71 -10.50 27.52
CA GLY A 212 41.89 -10.90 28.70
C GLY A 212 41.57 -9.75 29.70
N LEU A 213 40.38 -9.79 30.34
CA LEU A 213 39.92 -9.04 31.56
C LEU A 213 39.82 -7.48 31.47
N GLU A 214 39.02 -6.72 32.26
CA GLU A 214 38.17 -7.00 33.45
C GLU A 214 37.04 -5.94 33.66
N ASN A 215 35.95 -6.30 34.39
CA ASN A 215 35.07 -5.42 35.22
C ASN A 215 34.17 -4.30 34.57
N ARG A 216 32.94 -3.95 35.03
CA ARG A 216 32.00 -4.52 36.04
C ARG A 216 30.56 -3.88 36.00
N GLU A 217 29.50 -4.69 36.27
CA GLU A 217 28.09 -4.39 36.71
C GLU A 217 27.24 -3.27 35.99
N LYS A 218 26.01 -3.45 35.48
CA LYS A 218 24.72 -4.09 35.90
C LYS A 218 23.81 -3.30 36.88
N ARG A 219 22.61 -2.88 36.41
CA ARG A 219 21.25 -3.31 36.88
C ARG A 219 20.07 -2.56 36.20
N GLU A 220 18.87 -3.12 36.33
CA GLU A 220 17.59 -2.73 35.67
C GLU A 220 16.66 -1.92 36.63
N ASN A 221 15.34 -1.85 36.29
CA ASN A 221 14.16 -1.45 37.09
C ASN A 221 13.70 0.03 36.96
N ASP A 222 12.39 0.38 36.90
CA ASP A 222 11.14 -0.39 36.68
C ASP A 222 10.00 0.60 36.25
N HIS A 223 8.82 0.09 35.86
CA HIS A 223 7.62 0.89 35.56
C HIS A 223 6.78 1.20 36.82
N ARG A 224 6.28 2.45 36.98
CA ARG A 224 4.86 2.77 37.32
C ARG A 224 4.53 4.27 37.53
N THR A 225 3.25 4.59 37.37
CA THR A 225 2.63 5.93 37.49
C THR A 225 2.18 6.25 38.93
N PRO A 226 2.35 7.49 39.44
CA PRO A 226 1.75 7.94 40.70
C PRO A 226 0.32 8.51 40.52
N THR A 227 -0.47 8.54 41.60
CA THR A 227 -1.92 8.78 41.57
C THR A 227 -2.36 10.08 42.29
N ARG A 228 -3.50 10.64 41.86
CA ARG A 228 -4.31 11.74 42.44
C ARG A 228 -3.98 12.21 43.87
N GLN A 229 -3.93 13.54 44.04
CA GLN A 229 -4.26 14.22 45.31
C GLN A 229 -5.48 15.15 45.13
N LYS A 230 -6.10 15.58 46.24
CA LYS A 230 -7.34 16.40 46.25
C LYS A 230 -7.20 17.70 47.04
N ALA A 231 -7.55 18.81 46.38
CA ALA A 231 -8.27 19.99 46.87
C ALA A 231 -7.84 20.71 48.17
N LYS A 232 -7.67 22.03 48.04
CA LYS A 232 -8.21 23.01 49.00
C LYS A 232 -8.83 24.18 48.24
N ARG A 233 -9.91 24.78 48.77
CA ARG A 233 -10.64 25.92 48.18
C ARG A 233 -10.41 27.19 48.98
N GLN A 234 -10.41 28.34 48.32
CA GLN A 234 -10.85 29.63 48.88
C GLN A 234 -11.73 30.39 47.87
N ASN A 235 -12.48 31.36 48.36
CA ASN A 235 -13.60 32.06 47.70
C ASN A 235 -13.17 33.48 47.27
N ALA A 236 -13.95 34.31 46.55
CA ALA A 236 -14.91 34.12 45.44
C ALA A 236 -15.32 35.54 44.96
N ALA A 237 -15.65 35.72 43.68
CA ALA A 237 -16.30 36.93 43.14
C ALA A 237 -17.05 36.60 41.83
N ASP A 238 -18.15 37.30 41.55
CA ASP A 238 -19.16 36.85 40.59
C ASP A 238 -18.86 37.09 39.09
N LYS A 239 -19.38 36.18 38.27
CA LYS A 239 -20.05 36.51 36.99
C LYS A 239 -21.07 35.42 36.60
N PRO A 240 -22.20 35.78 35.95
CA PRO A 240 -23.41 34.96 35.98
C PRO A 240 -23.42 33.81 34.98
N SER A 241 -24.14 32.73 35.32
CA SER A 241 -24.30 31.56 34.45
C SER A 241 -25.22 31.81 33.26
N LYS A 242 -24.90 31.22 32.10
CA LYS A 242 -25.90 30.81 31.11
C LYS A 242 -25.74 29.32 30.80
N LYS A 243 -26.64 28.50 31.35
CA LYS A 243 -26.89 27.16 30.80
C LYS A 243 -27.61 27.34 29.46
N ASN A 244 -27.12 26.71 28.40
CA ASN A 244 -27.99 26.21 27.34
C ASN A 244 -27.38 24.93 26.76
N GLY A 245 -28.11 23.83 26.92
CA GLY A 245 -27.65 22.48 26.62
C GLY A 245 -27.71 22.16 25.14
N HIS A 246 -26.91 22.84 24.31
CA HIS A 246 -26.67 22.38 22.94
C HIS A 246 -25.82 21.11 22.99
N ARG A 247 -26.48 19.95 23.07
CA ARG A 247 -25.92 18.71 22.51
C ARG A 247 -25.53 19.05 21.08
N ARG A 248 -24.23 19.13 20.77
CA ARG A 248 -23.75 19.23 19.39
C ARG A 248 -24.08 17.91 18.72
N ARG A 249 -25.26 17.85 18.11
CA ARG A 249 -25.64 16.83 17.15
C ARG A 249 -24.56 16.86 16.05
N LEU A 250 -23.94 15.72 15.79
CA LEU A 250 -23.07 15.59 14.63
C LEU A 250 -24.00 15.56 13.40
N ASP A 251 -24.11 16.70 12.73
CA ASP A 251 -24.84 16.79 11.48
C ASP A 251 -23.95 16.24 10.37
N PHE A 252 -24.14 14.95 10.05
CA PHE A 252 -23.45 14.19 9.00
C PHE A 252 -23.83 14.64 7.57
N ASN A 253 -23.84 15.96 7.34
CA ASN A 253 -24.22 16.64 6.11
C ASN A 253 -23.00 17.18 5.34
N CYS A 254 -21.88 16.46 5.36
CA CYS A 254 -20.78 16.61 4.39
C CYS A 254 -21.22 16.10 3.00
N LYS A 255 -22.24 16.74 2.41
CA LYS A 255 -22.80 16.41 1.09
C LYS A 255 -23.13 17.69 0.33
N GLY A 256 -22.19 18.15 -0.50
CA GLY A 256 -22.38 19.32 -1.36
C GLY A 256 -21.20 20.31 -1.41
N THR A 257 -20.14 20.10 -0.64
CA THR A 257 -18.88 20.87 -0.75
C THR A 257 -17.89 20.15 -1.67
N SER A 258 -17.12 20.92 -2.43
CA SER A 258 -15.91 20.45 -3.13
C SER A 258 -14.71 20.44 -2.17
N PRO A 259 -13.64 19.67 -2.44
CA PRO A 259 -12.39 19.79 -1.69
C PRO A 259 -11.78 21.19 -1.83
N VAL A 260 -11.02 21.64 -0.82
CA VAL A 260 -10.42 22.99 -0.74
C VAL A 260 -9.53 23.30 -1.97
N ASN A 261 -8.91 22.27 -2.54
CA ASN A 261 -8.20 22.31 -3.81
C ASN A 261 -8.11 20.88 -4.38
N LEU A 262 -7.76 20.76 -5.66
CA LEU A 262 -7.74 19.48 -6.39
C LEU A 262 -6.40 18.72 -6.32
N LYS A 263 -5.58 18.90 -5.27
CA LYS A 263 -4.45 17.99 -5.01
C LYS A 263 -4.94 16.67 -4.43
N LEU A 264 -4.25 15.57 -4.74
CA LEU A 264 -4.55 14.24 -4.22
C LEU A 264 -4.79 14.20 -2.69
N CYS A 265 -3.92 14.84 -1.90
CA CYS A 265 -4.09 14.90 -0.44
C CYS A 265 -5.39 15.60 -0.01
N SER A 266 -5.75 16.74 -0.60
CA SER A 266 -6.99 17.46 -0.28
C SER A 266 -8.26 16.79 -0.83
N ILE A 267 -8.16 16.01 -1.90
CA ILE A 267 -9.24 15.14 -2.40
C ILE A 267 -9.44 13.95 -1.44
N TYR A 268 -8.34 13.31 -1.02
CA TYR A 268 -8.36 12.18 -0.10
C TYR A 268 -8.90 12.57 1.29
N GLU A 269 -8.40 13.68 1.86
CA GLU A 269 -8.88 14.22 3.15
C GLU A 269 -10.37 14.56 3.11
N HIS A 270 -10.86 15.11 1.99
CA HIS A 270 -12.27 15.38 1.76
C HIS A 270 -13.13 14.11 1.61
N MET A 271 -12.60 13.05 1.00
CA MET A 271 -13.34 11.79 0.79
C MET A 271 -13.36 10.85 2.01
N PHE A 272 -12.33 10.90 2.86
CA PHE A 272 -12.10 9.90 3.91
C PHE A 272 -11.91 10.49 5.31
N GLU A 273 -12.10 11.81 5.49
CA GLU A 273 -11.92 12.55 6.76
C GLU A 273 -10.59 12.25 7.49
N SER A 274 -9.56 11.89 6.72
CA SER A 274 -8.27 11.39 7.19
C SER A 274 -7.17 11.68 6.18
N ASN A 275 -5.93 11.79 6.64
CA ASN A 275 -4.76 11.97 5.79
C ASN A 275 -4.07 10.62 5.50
N PHE A 276 -3.26 10.58 4.45
CA PHE A 276 -2.38 9.44 4.12
C PHE A 276 -0.91 9.87 4.14
N ASP A 277 0.00 8.91 4.20
CA ASP A 277 1.43 9.16 4.11
C ASP A 277 1.82 9.38 2.63
N SER A 278 2.12 10.62 2.24
CA SER A 278 2.49 10.98 0.86
C SER A 278 4.01 11.07 0.69
N HIS A 279 4.78 10.18 1.33
CA HIS A 279 6.24 10.13 1.20
C HIS A 279 6.74 9.18 0.11
N SER A 280 6.00 8.12 -0.26
CA SER A 280 6.38 7.20 -1.34
C SER A 280 5.39 7.17 -2.50
N ALA A 281 5.89 6.89 -3.71
CA ALA A 281 5.10 6.75 -4.92
C ALA A 281 4.05 5.63 -4.79
N GLU A 282 4.35 4.55 -4.06
CA GLU A 282 3.35 3.49 -3.79
C GLU A 282 2.15 4.04 -3.00
N ALA A 283 2.41 4.85 -1.98
CA ALA A 283 1.36 5.39 -1.13
C ALA A 283 0.47 6.41 -1.88
N ASP A 284 1.05 7.24 -2.76
CA ASP A 284 0.31 8.10 -3.69
C ASP A 284 -0.56 7.27 -4.65
N CYS A 285 -0.02 6.21 -5.28
CA CYS A 285 -0.80 5.30 -6.12
C CYS A 285 -1.97 4.65 -5.36
N ILE A 286 -1.74 4.22 -4.12
CA ILE A 286 -2.75 3.59 -3.26
C ILE A 286 -3.82 4.60 -2.82
N ALA A 287 -3.44 5.84 -2.50
CA ALA A 287 -4.37 6.91 -2.16
C ALA A 287 -5.24 7.31 -3.36
N MET A 288 -4.64 7.47 -4.54
CA MET A 288 -5.36 7.71 -5.79
C MET A 288 -6.33 6.57 -6.10
N LEU A 289 -5.90 5.31 -5.95
CA LEU A 289 -6.74 4.13 -6.17
C LEU A 289 -7.96 4.11 -5.22
N ARG A 290 -7.81 4.50 -3.94
CA ARG A 290 -8.93 4.70 -3.02
C ARG A 290 -9.89 5.79 -3.51
N CYS A 291 -9.38 6.96 -3.89
CA CYS A 291 -10.20 8.07 -4.36
C CYS A 291 -11.01 7.72 -5.61
N VAL A 292 -10.43 7.05 -6.61
CA VAL A 292 -11.19 6.64 -7.82
C VAL A 292 -12.17 5.49 -7.55
N THR A 293 -11.84 4.57 -6.64
CA THR A 293 -12.78 3.50 -6.21
C THR A 293 -14.03 4.09 -5.56
N GLN A 294 -13.89 5.17 -4.78
CA GLN A 294 -15.02 5.86 -4.15
C GLN A 294 -15.99 6.51 -5.16
N VAL A 295 -15.57 6.69 -6.41
CA VAL A 295 -16.37 7.29 -7.50
C VAL A 295 -16.38 6.40 -8.76
N ALA A 296 -16.26 5.08 -8.59
CA ALA A 296 -16.03 4.11 -9.67
C ALA A 296 -16.97 4.27 -10.88
N ASP A 297 -18.28 4.44 -10.67
CA ASP A 297 -19.27 4.65 -11.75
C ASP A 297 -19.00 5.90 -12.60
N TYR A 298 -18.37 6.93 -12.04
CA TYR A 298 -17.98 8.14 -12.77
C TYR A 298 -16.60 7.97 -13.40
N PHE A 299 -15.61 7.52 -12.60
CA PHE A 299 -14.24 7.28 -13.05
C PHE A 299 -14.18 6.38 -14.29
N LEU A 300 -14.90 5.26 -14.30
CA LEU A 300 -14.86 4.32 -15.41
C LEU A 300 -15.46 4.90 -16.70
N ARG A 301 -16.60 5.58 -16.64
CA ARG A 301 -17.22 6.22 -17.82
C ARG A 301 -16.40 7.40 -18.34
N TRP A 302 -15.95 8.28 -17.44
CA TRP A 302 -15.08 9.40 -17.82
C TRP A 302 -13.79 8.88 -18.47
N SER A 303 -13.22 7.78 -17.96
CA SER A 303 -12.04 7.14 -18.57
C SER A 303 -12.33 6.57 -19.96
N ASP A 304 -13.47 5.91 -20.18
CA ASP A 304 -13.85 5.39 -21.51
C ASP A 304 -13.98 6.50 -22.56
N GLU A 305 -14.42 7.68 -22.14
CA GLU A 305 -14.65 8.86 -23.00
C GLU A 305 -13.39 9.73 -23.20
N ASN A 306 -12.45 9.74 -22.23
CA ASN A 306 -11.33 10.69 -22.18
C ASN A 306 -9.93 10.06 -22.20
N ALA A 307 -9.79 8.73 -22.16
CA ALA A 307 -8.49 8.08 -22.23
C ALA A 307 -7.87 8.20 -23.64
N PHE A 308 -6.54 8.43 -23.70
CA PHE A 308 -5.84 8.66 -24.97
C PHE A 308 -4.43 8.03 -24.97
N PRO A 309 -3.83 7.69 -26.13
CA PRO A 309 -2.51 7.05 -26.20
C PRO A 309 -1.40 7.85 -25.53
N LEU A 310 -0.56 7.19 -24.72
CA LEU A 310 0.53 7.79 -23.93
C LEU A 310 1.44 8.69 -24.76
N VAL A 311 1.74 8.35 -26.01
CA VAL A 311 2.60 9.16 -26.90
C VAL A 311 2.15 10.61 -27.08
N ARG A 312 0.85 10.91 -26.92
CA ARG A 312 0.32 12.29 -26.99
C ARG A 312 0.70 13.16 -25.78
N CYS A 313 1.23 12.57 -24.71
CA CYS A 313 1.82 13.29 -23.58
C CYS A 313 3.21 13.86 -23.90
N ASP A 314 3.83 13.53 -25.04
CA ASP A 314 5.11 14.12 -25.42
C ASP A 314 4.93 15.60 -25.79
N ARG A 315 5.60 16.47 -25.03
CA ARG A 315 5.59 17.92 -25.25
C ARG A 315 6.28 18.33 -26.55
N ALA A 316 7.12 17.46 -27.13
CA ALA A 316 7.70 17.70 -28.45
C ALA A 316 6.70 17.57 -29.61
N GLN A 317 5.53 16.94 -29.38
CA GLN A 317 4.48 16.79 -30.40
C GLN A 317 3.31 17.78 -30.23
N GLN A 318 3.27 18.58 -29.16
CA GLN A 318 2.19 19.52 -28.86
C GLN A 318 2.40 20.91 -29.50
N SER A 319 3.16 20.99 -30.59
CA SER A 319 3.47 22.24 -31.32
C SER A 319 3.29 22.09 -32.83
N PHE A 320 2.07 21.80 -33.26
CA PHE A 320 1.58 21.86 -34.64
C PHE A 320 0.16 22.44 -34.66
#